data_AF-A0A0M0JL87-F1
#
_entry.id   AF-A0A0M0JL87-F1
#
_cell.length_a   1.000
_cell.length_b   1.000
_cell.length_c   1.000
_cell.angle_alpha   90.00
_cell.angle_beta   90.00
_cell.angle_gamma   90.00
#
_symmetry.space_group_name_H-M   'P 1'
#
loop_
_entity.id
_entity.type
_entity.pdbx_description
1 polymer ?
#
loop_
_entity_poly.entity_id
_entity_poly.type
_entity_poly.pdbx_seq_one_letter_code
_entity_poly.pdbx_strand_id
1 'polypeptide(L)'
;MSLATYAALPGALSCQAKMLLGTPCHRPRAPLTSQEIAQAVATVEALRFVGLQEHWQRSVCLWHARFGAPLARIELLNSRRGTTSAPTTAPGLKGVEEEESGASDPQHGALADVEAIPAEEPRARRQLAERRPEHHGLESAERHPEHRGLESVERRPEHRGLESAGDVVDEADEAVYSAAKRRFWRDVEAHSEAVGSCMRAIAERTGGDDTSAMVTPLHGKHCLRDASGSQRMWCYRY
;
A
#
# COMPACT_ATOMS: atom_id res chain seq x y z
N MET A 1 14.74 24.46 -2.22
CA MET A 1 13.75 24.10 -3.26
C MET A 1 12.39 23.97 -2.58
N SER A 2 11.34 24.62 -3.09
CA SER A 2 9.99 24.47 -2.53
C SER A 2 9.36 23.15 -2.98
N LEU A 3 8.29 22.71 -2.32
CA LEU A 3 7.55 21.51 -2.71
C LEU A 3 6.97 21.65 -4.13
N ALA A 4 6.45 22.83 -4.48
CA ALA A 4 5.95 23.12 -5.82
C ALA A 4 7.05 23.00 -6.89
N THR A 5 8.24 23.57 -6.63
CA THR A 5 9.38 23.43 -7.54
C THR A 5 9.80 21.98 -7.70
N TYR A 6 9.81 21.20 -6.61
CA TYR A 6 10.12 19.78 -6.66
C TYR A 6 9.09 18.98 -7.47
N ALA A 7 7.80 19.22 -7.24
CA ALA A 7 6.70 18.55 -7.94
C ALA A 7 6.71 18.84 -9.45
N ALA A 8 7.17 20.03 -9.85
CA ALA A 8 7.31 20.44 -11.25
C ALA A 8 8.57 19.90 -11.95
N LEU A 9 9.47 19.18 -11.25
CA LEU A 9 10.64 18.61 -11.91
C LEU A 9 10.19 17.53 -12.92
N PRO A 10 10.73 17.51 -14.16
CA PRO A 10 10.35 16.50 -15.17
C PRO A 10 10.57 15.05 -14.71
N GLY A 11 11.49 14.83 -13.76
CA GLY A 11 11.69 13.53 -13.13
C GLY A 11 10.61 13.16 -12.11
N ALA A 12 9.91 14.11 -11.50
CA ALA A 12 8.92 13.86 -10.46
C ALA A 12 7.52 13.56 -11.01
N LEU A 13 7.15 14.13 -12.17
CA LEU A 13 5.86 13.90 -12.84
C LEU A 13 5.73 12.47 -13.37
N SER A 14 4.52 11.93 -13.41
CA SER A 14 4.16 10.64 -14.01
C SER A 14 4.95 9.47 -13.44
N CYS A 15 5.23 9.53 -12.14
CA CYS A 15 6.09 8.59 -11.46
C CYS A 15 5.48 7.19 -11.45
N GLN A 16 4.18 7.10 -11.10
CA GLN A 16 3.48 5.82 -11.03
C GLN A 16 3.35 5.20 -12.42
N ALA A 17 2.94 6.00 -13.41
CA ALA A 17 2.84 5.55 -14.80
C ALA A 17 4.19 5.07 -15.36
N LYS A 18 5.29 5.83 -15.12
CA LYS A 18 6.65 5.43 -15.51
C LYS A 18 7.05 4.07 -14.93
N MET A 19 6.81 3.86 -13.64
CA MET A 19 7.16 2.62 -12.96
C MET A 19 6.40 1.41 -13.52
N LEU A 20 5.13 1.57 -13.87
CA LEU A 20 4.31 0.52 -14.51
C LEU A 20 4.76 0.21 -15.94
N LEU A 21 5.38 1.17 -16.63
CA LEU A 21 5.99 1.01 -17.95
C LEU A 21 7.44 0.50 -17.87
N GLY A 22 7.93 0.13 -16.69
CA GLY A 22 9.30 -0.36 -16.48
C GLY A 22 10.38 0.73 -16.59
N THR A 23 10.00 2.01 -16.50
CA THR A 23 10.93 3.14 -16.54
C THR A 23 11.16 3.68 -15.12
N PRO A 24 12.41 3.97 -14.71
CA PRO A 24 12.69 4.56 -13.41
C PRO A 24 11.97 5.91 -13.25
N CYS A 25 11.28 6.11 -12.13
CA CYS A 25 10.53 7.33 -11.85
C CYS A 25 11.38 8.60 -11.99
N HIS A 26 12.59 8.63 -11.40
CA HIS A 26 13.47 9.80 -11.37
C HIS A 26 14.07 10.20 -12.73
N ARG A 27 13.92 9.39 -13.78
CA ARG A 27 14.53 9.67 -15.09
C ARG A 27 13.74 10.79 -15.78
N PRO A 28 14.37 11.94 -16.09
CA PRO A 28 13.72 12.98 -16.87
C PRO A 28 13.33 12.41 -18.25
N ARG A 29 12.10 12.63 -18.68
CA ARG A 29 11.66 12.33 -20.05
C ARG A 29 10.59 13.31 -20.52
N ALA A 30 10.29 13.25 -21.81
CA ALA A 30 9.12 13.90 -22.37
C ALA A 30 7.83 13.40 -21.68
N PRO A 31 6.77 14.23 -21.64
CA PRO A 31 5.49 13.84 -21.07
C PRO A 31 4.89 12.54 -21.64
N LEU A 32 4.03 11.94 -20.81
CA LEU A 32 2.95 11.00 -21.17
C LEU A 32 2.47 11.02 -22.61
N THR A 33 2.75 10.06 -23.50
CA THR A 33 1.81 9.88 -24.62
C THR A 33 0.53 9.20 -24.12
N SER A 34 -0.63 9.48 -24.75
CA SER A 34 -1.90 8.84 -24.38
C SER A 34 -1.85 7.30 -24.50
N GLN A 35 -1.06 6.79 -25.45
CA GLN A 35 -0.84 5.35 -25.62
C GLN A 35 -0.07 4.76 -24.43
N GLU A 36 0.98 5.43 -23.95
CA GLU A 36 1.73 4.99 -22.76
C GLU A 36 0.86 5.04 -21.49
N ILE A 37 0.03 6.07 -21.33
CA ILE A 37 -0.92 6.16 -20.21
C ILE A 37 -1.92 4.99 -20.27
N ALA A 38 -2.49 4.72 -21.44
CA ALA A 38 -3.40 3.58 -21.63
C ALA A 38 -2.70 2.24 -21.34
N GLN A 39 -1.44 2.09 -21.73
CA GLN A 39 -0.64 0.90 -21.43
C GLN A 39 -0.39 0.76 -19.92
N ALA A 40 -0.06 1.85 -19.21
CA ALA A 40 0.11 1.82 -17.75
C ALA A 40 -1.19 1.41 -17.03
N VAL A 41 -2.33 1.97 -17.47
CA VAL A 41 -3.66 1.59 -16.96
C VAL A 41 -3.96 0.10 -17.22
N ALA A 42 -3.67 -0.40 -18.43
CA ALA A 42 -3.84 -1.81 -18.76
C ALA A 42 -2.96 -2.71 -17.88
N THR A 43 -1.73 -2.28 -17.56
CA THR A 43 -0.86 -2.99 -16.61
C THR A 43 -1.51 -3.11 -15.24
N VAL A 44 -2.09 -2.03 -14.69
CA VAL A 44 -2.81 -2.06 -13.40
C VAL A 44 -3.94 -3.09 -13.41
N GLU A 45 -4.73 -3.13 -14.47
CA GLU A 45 -5.82 -4.10 -14.60
C GLU A 45 -5.33 -5.55 -14.74
N ALA A 46 -4.13 -5.75 -15.28
CA ALA A 46 -3.51 -7.07 -15.41
C ALA A 46 -2.82 -7.55 -14.12
N LEU A 47 -2.58 -6.68 -13.14
CA LEU A 47 -1.95 -7.08 -11.88
C LEU A 47 -2.80 -8.11 -11.12
N ARG A 48 -2.12 -9.06 -10.47
CA ARG A 48 -2.78 -10.08 -9.64
C ARG A 48 -3.39 -9.49 -8.37
N PHE A 49 -2.91 -8.33 -7.94
CA PHE A 49 -3.37 -7.62 -6.76
C PHE A 49 -3.06 -6.13 -6.90
N VAL A 50 -3.97 -5.29 -6.43
CA VAL A 50 -3.80 -3.84 -6.30
C VAL A 50 -4.22 -3.45 -4.90
N GLY A 51 -3.36 -2.73 -4.18
CA GLY A 51 -3.65 -2.15 -2.87
C GLY A 51 -3.56 -0.62 -2.91
N LEU A 52 -4.28 0.03 -2.01
CA LEU A 52 -4.29 1.48 -1.84
C LEU A 52 -3.67 1.87 -0.49
N GLN A 53 -2.84 2.91 -0.47
CA GLN A 53 -2.10 3.33 0.73
C GLN A 53 -3.05 3.95 1.78
N GLU A 54 -4.02 4.74 1.34
CA GLU A 54 -5.08 5.35 2.15
C GLU A 54 -6.07 4.32 2.71
N HIS A 55 -6.03 3.09 2.21
CA HIS A 55 -6.81 1.96 2.70
C HIS A 55 -5.92 0.79 3.15
N TRP A 56 -4.78 1.09 3.79
CA TRP A 56 -3.76 0.11 4.22
C TRP A 56 -4.32 -1.18 4.81
N GLN A 57 -5.11 -1.09 5.90
CA GLN A 57 -5.65 -2.28 6.59
C GLN A 57 -6.52 -3.14 5.67
N ARG A 58 -7.33 -2.50 4.82
CA ARG A 58 -8.19 -3.18 3.85
C ARG A 58 -7.37 -3.83 2.73
N SER A 59 -6.30 -3.17 2.26
CA SER A 59 -5.35 -3.75 1.30
C SER A 59 -4.67 -5.01 1.86
N VAL A 60 -4.25 -4.98 3.13
CA VAL A 60 -3.70 -6.16 3.81
C VAL A 60 -4.75 -7.26 3.89
N CYS A 61 -5.96 -6.97 4.40
CA CYS A 61 -7.03 -7.97 4.46
C CYS A 61 -7.39 -8.57 3.10
N LEU A 62 -7.45 -7.75 2.05
CA LEU A 62 -7.71 -8.20 0.69
C LEU A 62 -6.61 -9.14 0.18
N TRP A 63 -5.35 -8.84 0.48
CA TRP A 63 -4.23 -9.72 0.13
C TRP A 63 -4.40 -11.11 0.77
N HIS A 64 -4.68 -11.15 2.09
CA HIS A 64 -4.89 -12.42 2.79
C HIS A 64 -6.13 -13.17 2.30
N ALA A 65 -7.23 -12.46 2.01
CA ALA A 65 -8.42 -13.05 1.43
C ALA A 65 -8.14 -13.70 0.07
N ARG A 66 -7.32 -13.06 -0.77
CA ARG A 66 -7.03 -13.54 -2.12
C ARG A 66 -6.01 -14.68 -2.17
N PHE A 67 -5.02 -14.67 -1.27
CA PHE A 67 -3.89 -15.61 -1.32
C PHE A 67 -3.86 -16.61 -0.16
N GLY A 68 -4.79 -16.55 0.78
CA GLY A 68 -4.99 -17.56 1.83
C GLY A 68 -3.91 -17.60 2.92
N ALA A 69 -3.07 -16.58 3.04
CA ALA A 69 -2.04 -16.52 4.07
C ALA A 69 -2.62 -16.10 5.44
N PRO A 70 -2.12 -16.61 6.58
CA PRO A 70 -2.47 -16.07 7.89
C PRO A 70 -2.01 -14.61 8.07
N LEU A 71 -2.83 -13.80 8.73
CA LEU A 71 -2.53 -12.40 9.03
C LEU A 71 -1.53 -12.27 10.19
N ALA A 72 -0.37 -11.69 9.95
CA ALA A 72 0.62 -11.41 10.99
C ALA A 72 0.39 -10.03 11.63
N ARG A 73 0.61 -9.91 12.95
CA ARG A 73 0.42 -8.63 13.68
C ARG A 73 1.32 -7.51 13.13
N ILE A 74 2.51 -7.85 12.63
CA ILE A 74 3.46 -6.88 12.08
C ILE A 74 2.95 -6.23 10.79
N GLU A 75 2.12 -6.91 10.00
CA GLU A 75 1.54 -6.40 8.74
C GLU A 75 0.49 -5.31 9.00
N LEU A 76 -0.04 -5.26 10.22
CA LEU A 76 -1.00 -4.25 10.66
C LEU A 76 -0.31 -2.95 11.10
N LEU A 77 1.02 -2.93 11.24
CA LEU A 77 1.75 -1.70 11.52
C LEU A 77 1.86 -0.86 10.26
N ASN A 78 1.02 0.17 10.15
CA ASN A 78 1.19 1.19 9.12
C ASN A 78 2.47 1.99 9.42
N SER A 79 3.56 1.67 8.71
CA SER A 79 4.85 2.36 8.79
C SER A 79 4.85 3.71 8.08
N ARG A 80 3.81 4.00 7.27
CA ARG A 80 3.57 5.28 6.62
C ARG A 80 2.32 5.91 7.21
N ARG A 81 2.38 6.22 8.50
CA ARG A 81 1.43 7.15 9.10
C ARG A 81 1.59 8.46 8.34
N GLY A 82 0.69 8.73 7.40
CA GLY A 82 0.56 10.09 6.89
C GLY A 82 0.41 11.00 8.10
N THR A 83 0.94 12.20 8.04
CA THR A 83 0.49 13.26 8.95
C THR A 83 -1.02 13.28 8.81
N THR A 84 -1.74 12.74 9.78
CA THR A 84 -3.20 12.75 9.79
C THR A 84 -3.58 14.21 9.67
N SER A 85 -3.95 14.64 8.46
CA SER A 85 -4.86 15.74 8.28
C SER A 85 -5.99 15.43 9.25
N ALA A 86 -6.29 16.40 10.12
CA ALA A 86 -7.29 16.26 11.18
C ALA A 86 -8.47 15.46 10.65
N PRO A 87 -9.01 14.50 11.44
CA PRO A 87 -10.07 13.61 10.99
C PRO A 87 -11.06 14.43 10.19
N THR A 88 -11.16 14.15 8.89
CA THR A 88 -12.17 14.76 8.05
C THR A 88 -13.47 14.30 8.65
N THR A 89 -14.04 15.13 9.52
CA THR A 89 -15.40 15.00 10.01
C THR A 89 -16.20 14.87 8.74
N ALA A 90 -16.69 13.66 8.46
CA ALA A 90 -17.64 13.46 7.38
C ALA A 90 -18.70 14.56 7.57
N PRO A 91 -18.95 15.44 6.59
CA PRO A 91 -20.00 16.42 6.73
C PRO A 91 -21.24 15.63 7.13
N GLY A 92 -21.75 15.92 8.33
CA GLY A 92 -22.90 15.24 8.86
C GLY A 92 -23.99 15.32 7.82
N LEU A 93 -24.34 14.16 7.27
CA LEU A 93 -25.62 13.96 6.62
C LEU A 93 -26.65 14.27 7.70
N LYS A 94 -27.05 15.55 7.77
CA LYS A 94 -28.25 15.95 8.49
C LYS A 94 -29.40 15.17 7.88
N GLY A 95 -30.18 14.56 8.76
CA GLY A 95 -31.18 13.57 8.45
C GLY A 95 -32.06 13.94 7.27
N VAL A 96 -32.11 13.02 6.32
CA VAL A 96 -33.39 12.69 5.69
C VAL A 96 -34.12 11.83 6.71
N GLU A 97 -35.21 12.36 7.23
CA GLU A 97 -36.18 11.64 8.04
C GLU A 97 -36.72 10.49 7.17
N GLU A 98 -36.39 9.26 7.55
CA GLU A 98 -36.97 8.06 6.95
C GLU A 98 -38.44 7.98 7.37
N GLU A 99 -39.32 8.19 6.41
CA GLU A 99 -40.75 7.96 6.50
C GLU A 99 -40.98 6.43 6.52
N GLU A 100 -41.28 5.89 7.70
CA GLU A 100 -41.74 4.51 7.88
C GLU A 100 -43.02 4.27 7.06
N SER A 101 -42.91 3.49 5.99
CA SER A 101 -44.05 2.78 5.41
C SER A 101 -43.74 1.30 5.37
N GLY A 102 -44.39 0.58 6.29
CA GLY A 102 -44.28 -0.85 6.45
C GLY A 102 -44.81 -1.61 5.24
N ALA A 103 -44.05 -2.62 4.84
CA ALA A 103 -44.57 -3.78 4.14
C ALA A 103 -43.85 -5.01 4.68
N SER A 104 -44.60 -5.85 5.37
CA SER A 104 -44.21 -7.19 5.79
C SER A 104 -44.11 -8.09 4.56
N ASP A 105 -43.05 -8.88 4.45
CA ASP A 105 -43.01 -10.03 3.51
C ASP A 105 -42.35 -11.24 4.20
N PRO A 106 -42.94 -12.46 4.12
CA PRO A 106 -42.58 -13.59 4.96
C PRO A 106 -41.59 -14.57 4.30
N GLN A 107 -40.75 -15.14 5.16
CA GLN A 107 -40.16 -16.50 5.10
C GLN A 107 -39.47 -16.95 3.79
N HIS A 108 -38.14 -16.81 3.75
CA HIS A 108 -37.22 -17.78 3.13
C HIS A 108 -36.22 -18.15 4.24
N GLY A 109 -36.07 -19.39 4.68
CA GLY A 109 -35.79 -20.59 3.90
C GLY A 109 -34.41 -21.08 4.40
N ALA A 110 -34.40 -22.19 5.13
CA ALA A 110 -33.22 -22.73 5.81
C ALA A 110 -32.04 -22.91 4.85
N LEU A 111 -30.89 -22.30 5.18
CA LEU A 111 -29.62 -22.62 4.54
C LEU A 111 -29.02 -23.84 5.23
N ALA A 112 -28.88 -24.89 4.43
CA ALA A 112 -28.23 -26.14 4.74
C ALA A 112 -26.73 -25.94 5.05
N ASP A 113 -26.20 -26.92 5.78
CA ASP A 113 -24.80 -27.11 6.10
C ASP A 113 -23.90 -26.95 4.87
N VAL A 114 -23.05 -25.93 4.87
CA VAL A 114 -21.96 -25.78 3.89
C VAL A 114 -20.81 -26.66 4.37
N GLU A 115 -20.68 -27.83 3.77
CA GLU A 115 -19.50 -28.69 3.89
C GLU A 115 -18.24 -27.90 3.49
N ALA A 116 -17.20 -28.02 4.34
CA ALA A 116 -15.91 -27.40 4.15
C ALA A 116 -15.26 -27.83 2.83
N ILE A 117 -14.90 -26.85 2.00
CA ILE A 117 -14.10 -27.08 0.78
C ILE A 117 -12.67 -27.43 1.22
N PRO A 118 -12.13 -28.61 0.88
CA PRO A 118 -10.74 -28.92 1.15
C PRO A 118 -9.82 -28.02 0.31
N ALA A 119 -8.82 -27.45 0.96
CA ALA A 119 -7.77 -26.66 0.32
C ALA A 119 -6.94 -27.56 -0.60
N GLU A 120 -7.24 -27.55 -1.89
CA GLU A 120 -6.38 -28.15 -2.93
C GLU A 120 -5.11 -27.29 -3.08
N GLU A 121 -3.97 -27.90 -2.73
CA GLU A 121 -2.63 -27.35 -2.80
C GLU A 121 -2.19 -27.19 -4.28
N PRO A 122 -1.78 -26.00 -4.77
CA PRO A 122 -1.38 -25.84 -6.16
C PRO A 122 -0.05 -26.56 -6.43
N ARG A 123 -0.12 -27.78 -6.97
CA ARG A 123 1.01 -28.55 -7.55
C ARG A 123 1.52 -27.93 -8.87
N ALA A 124 1.86 -26.65 -8.86
CA ALA A 124 2.50 -25.98 -9.98
C ALA A 124 3.74 -25.19 -9.50
N ARG A 125 4.72 -25.92 -8.94
CA ARG A 125 6.00 -25.33 -8.50
C ARG A 125 7.25 -26.09 -8.97
N ARG A 126 7.15 -26.86 -10.05
CA ARG A 126 8.31 -27.50 -10.70
C ARG A 126 8.21 -27.29 -12.20
N GLN A 127 8.92 -26.28 -12.71
CA GLN A 127 9.53 -26.21 -14.07
C GLN A 127 9.99 -24.80 -14.51
N LEU A 128 10.23 -23.85 -13.59
CA LEU A 128 10.88 -22.58 -13.95
C LEU A 128 12.20 -22.38 -13.18
N ALA A 129 13.10 -23.35 -13.32
CA ALA A 129 14.52 -23.16 -13.07
C ALA A 129 15.25 -23.53 -14.37
N GLU A 130 16.34 -22.82 -14.67
CA GLU A 130 17.23 -23.02 -15.84
C GLU A 130 16.95 -22.17 -17.08
N ARG A 131 16.95 -20.83 -16.92
CA ARG A 131 17.58 -19.95 -17.91
C ARG A 131 18.44 -18.92 -17.19
N ARG A 132 19.71 -19.26 -17.00
CA ARG A 132 20.77 -18.38 -16.51
C ARG A 132 21.16 -17.44 -17.66
N PRO A 133 21.00 -16.12 -17.56
CA PRO A 133 21.55 -15.21 -18.56
C PRO A 133 23.06 -15.17 -18.42
N GLU A 134 23.76 -15.32 -19.55
CA GLU A 134 25.20 -15.14 -19.62
C GLU A 134 25.54 -13.66 -19.39
N HIS A 135 26.35 -13.39 -18.36
CA HIS A 135 26.88 -12.07 -18.07
C HIS A 135 28.01 -11.76 -19.06
N HIS A 136 27.71 -10.99 -20.11
CA HIS A 136 28.75 -10.34 -20.91
C HIS A 136 29.41 -9.21 -20.10
N GLY A 137 30.74 -9.20 -20.15
CA GLY A 137 31.63 -8.41 -19.31
C GLY A 137 31.39 -6.90 -19.39
N LEU A 138 31.43 -6.28 -18.21
CA LEU A 138 31.56 -4.83 -18.08
C LEU A 138 33.06 -4.50 -18.17
N GLU A 139 33.47 -3.98 -19.33
CA GLU A 139 34.75 -3.31 -19.48
C GLU A 139 34.82 -2.08 -18.57
N SER A 140 36.03 -1.89 -18.03
CA SER A 140 36.39 -0.86 -17.06
C SER A 140 36.32 0.53 -17.68
N ALA A 141 35.40 1.37 -17.22
CA ALA A 141 35.38 2.79 -17.51
C ALA A 141 36.18 3.57 -16.46
N GLU A 142 36.97 4.51 -16.98
CA GLU A 142 38.10 5.19 -16.37
C GLU A 142 37.74 6.13 -15.21
N ARG A 143 38.76 6.38 -14.38
CA ARG A 143 38.77 7.30 -13.23
C ARG A 143 38.53 8.74 -13.71
N HIS A 144 37.53 9.40 -13.13
CA HIS A 144 37.38 10.86 -13.21
C HIS A 144 38.06 11.55 -12.00
N PRO A 145 38.65 12.75 -12.20
CA PRO A 145 39.44 13.45 -11.19
C PRO A 145 38.59 14.22 -10.17
N GLU A 146 39.23 14.48 -9.03
CA GLU A 146 38.69 15.14 -7.85
C GLU A 146 38.19 16.57 -8.13
N HIS A 147 36.92 16.84 -7.80
CA HIS A 147 36.43 18.21 -7.69
C HIS A 147 36.60 18.72 -6.25
N ARG A 148 37.60 19.58 -6.11
CA ARG A 148 37.94 20.36 -4.92
C ARG A 148 37.10 21.64 -4.89
N GLY A 149 36.37 21.84 -3.78
CA GLY A 149 36.09 23.14 -3.18
C GLY A 149 34.87 23.91 -3.70
N LEU A 150 33.80 23.94 -2.90
CA LEU A 150 33.00 25.14 -2.66
C LEU A 150 32.41 25.06 -1.23
N GLU A 151 33.16 25.63 -0.28
CA GLU A 151 32.59 26.10 0.99
C GLU A 151 31.90 27.44 0.72
N SER A 152 30.58 27.50 0.94
CA SER A 152 29.85 28.74 1.20
C SER A 152 28.59 28.38 1.98
N VAL A 153 28.65 28.57 3.29
CA VAL A 153 27.51 28.50 4.20
C VAL A 153 26.66 29.75 3.96
N GLU A 154 25.72 29.66 3.02
CA GLU A 154 24.66 30.67 2.90
C GLU A 154 23.57 30.42 3.93
N ARG A 155 23.21 31.50 4.61
CA ARG A 155 22.25 31.54 5.72
C ARG A 155 20.88 31.07 5.24
N ARG A 156 20.31 30.14 6.00
CA ARG A 156 18.96 29.58 5.80
C ARG A 156 17.92 30.72 5.87
N PRO A 157 17.20 31.03 4.78
CA PRO A 157 16.14 32.02 4.80
C PRO A 157 15.02 31.55 5.72
N GLU A 158 14.50 32.45 6.56
CA GLU A 158 13.33 32.18 7.39
C GLU A 158 12.15 31.82 6.49
N HIS A 159 11.55 30.66 6.72
CA HIS A 159 10.40 30.13 5.99
C HIS A 159 9.16 30.98 6.27
N ARG A 160 9.03 32.12 5.59
CA ARG A 160 7.83 32.96 5.63
C ARG A 160 7.01 32.67 4.36
N GLY A 161 5.88 31.98 4.55
CA GLY A 161 4.87 31.74 3.51
C GLY A 161 4.93 30.35 2.88
N LEU A 162 4.36 29.34 3.55
CA LEU A 162 3.91 28.12 2.88
C LEU A 162 2.61 28.45 2.13
N GLU A 163 2.71 29.32 1.13
CA GLU A 163 1.61 29.53 0.20
C GLU A 163 1.31 28.18 -0.44
N SER A 164 0.03 27.80 -0.43
CA SER A 164 -0.50 26.56 -0.96
C SER A 164 0.21 26.23 -2.27
N ALA A 165 1.11 25.25 -2.24
CA ALA A 165 1.67 24.67 -3.45
C ALA A 165 0.45 24.15 -4.21
N GLY A 166 -0.02 24.91 -5.20
CA GLY A 166 -1.26 24.58 -5.92
C GLY A 166 -1.21 23.13 -6.36
N ASP A 167 -2.36 22.45 -6.29
CA ASP A 167 -2.45 21.03 -6.57
C ASP A 167 -1.94 20.74 -7.99
N VAL A 168 -0.67 20.35 -8.11
CA VAL A 168 -0.10 19.91 -9.37
C VAL A 168 -0.70 18.54 -9.66
N VAL A 169 -1.80 18.53 -10.41
CA VAL A 169 -2.44 17.30 -10.87
C VAL A 169 -1.69 16.82 -12.11
N ASP A 170 -1.06 15.65 -12.00
CA ASP A 170 -0.45 14.95 -13.12
C ASP A 170 -1.44 13.98 -13.74
N GLU A 171 -1.86 14.25 -14.98
CA GLU A 171 -2.88 13.48 -15.69
C GLU A 171 -2.54 11.99 -15.80
N ALA A 172 -1.27 11.66 -16.00
CA ALA A 172 -0.83 10.27 -16.15
C ALA A 172 -0.98 9.48 -14.84
N ASP A 173 -0.50 10.05 -13.73
CA ASP A 173 -0.62 9.41 -12.41
C ASP A 173 -2.08 9.39 -11.92
N GLU A 174 -2.89 10.42 -12.22
CA GLU A 174 -4.32 10.43 -11.90
C GLU A 174 -5.07 9.32 -12.65
N ALA A 175 -4.79 9.12 -13.94
CA ALA A 175 -5.41 8.03 -14.72
C ALA A 175 -5.07 6.65 -14.15
N VAL A 176 -3.80 6.44 -13.76
CA VAL A 176 -3.33 5.20 -13.14
C VAL A 176 -3.99 4.99 -11.78
N TYR A 177 -4.02 6.01 -10.92
CA TYR A 177 -4.62 5.95 -9.59
C TYR A 177 -6.12 5.69 -9.65
N SER A 178 -6.84 6.38 -10.53
CA SER A 178 -8.26 6.16 -10.78
C SER A 178 -8.55 4.72 -11.23
N ALA A 179 -7.72 4.14 -12.10
CA ALA A 179 -7.83 2.73 -12.48
C ALA A 179 -7.55 1.78 -11.31
N ALA A 180 -6.48 2.03 -10.54
CA ALA A 180 -6.13 1.26 -9.36
C ALA A 180 -7.27 1.26 -8.32
N LYS A 181 -7.90 2.42 -8.11
CA LYS A 181 -9.02 2.57 -7.17
C LYS A 181 -10.25 1.77 -7.61
N ARG A 182 -10.64 1.84 -8.89
CA ARG A 182 -11.75 1.02 -9.42
C ARG A 182 -11.45 -0.48 -9.26
N ARG A 183 -10.23 -0.89 -9.62
CA ARG A 183 -9.81 -2.29 -9.48
C ARG A 183 -9.85 -2.76 -8.02
N PHE A 184 -9.27 -1.98 -7.12
CA PHE A 184 -9.22 -2.27 -5.69
C PHE A 184 -10.62 -2.51 -5.13
N TRP A 185 -11.57 -1.61 -5.39
CA TRP A 185 -12.93 -1.76 -4.86
C TRP A 185 -13.69 -2.92 -5.49
N ARG A 186 -13.47 -3.22 -6.77
CA ARG A 186 -14.00 -4.44 -7.41
C ARG A 186 -13.48 -5.70 -6.71
N ASP A 187 -12.19 -5.75 -6.39
CA ASP A 187 -11.58 -6.89 -5.70
C ASP A 187 -12.04 -6.99 -4.23
N VAL A 188 -12.22 -5.86 -3.52
CA VAL A 188 -12.79 -5.83 -2.16
C VAL A 188 -14.21 -6.39 -2.16
N GLU A 189 -15.05 -5.95 -3.10
CA GLU A 189 -16.44 -6.40 -3.21
C GLU A 189 -16.50 -7.92 -3.46
N ALA A 190 -15.66 -8.41 -4.38
CA ALA A 190 -15.55 -9.84 -4.68
C ALA A 190 -15.08 -10.70 -3.49
N HIS A 191 -14.50 -10.10 -2.44
CA HIS A 191 -14.02 -10.78 -1.23
C HIS A 191 -14.61 -10.16 0.05
N SER A 192 -15.80 -9.57 -0.03
CA SER A 192 -16.37 -8.70 1.02
C SER A 192 -16.49 -9.40 2.37
N GLU A 193 -16.91 -10.67 2.41
CA GLU A 193 -17.02 -11.46 3.64
C GLU A 193 -15.66 -11.68 4.32
N ALA A 194 -14.67 -12.19 3.58
CA ALA A 194 -13.33 -12.46 4.08
C ALA A 194 -12.63 -11.16 4.54
N VAL A 195 -12.75 -10.10 3.74
CA VAL A 195 -12.22 -8.77 4.09
C VAL A 195 -12.91 -8.24 5.36
N GLY A 196 -14.24 -8.37 5.45
CA GLY A 196 -15.01 -7.94 6.62
C GLY A 196 -14.63 -8.68 7.90
N SER A 197 -14.47 -10.01 7.82
CA SER A 197 -13.99 -10.83 8.94
C SER A 197 -12.61 -10.41 9.42
N CYS A 198 -11.66 -10.22 8.48
CA CYS A 198 -10.32 -9.72 8.79
C CYS A 198 -10.35 -8.34 9.46
N MET A 199 -11.15 -7.40 8.94
CA MET A 199 -11.26 -6.05 9.52
C MET A 199 -11.82 -6.07 10.94
N ARG A 200 -12.81 -6.93 11.26
CA ARG A 200 -13.30 -7.11 12.64
C ARG A 200 -12.20 -7.66 13.55
N ALA A 201 -11.48 -8.68 13.10
CA ALA A 201 -10.36 -9.24 13.87
C ALA A 201 -9.25 -8.21 14.14
N ILE A 202 -9.01 -7.28 13.20
CA ILE A 202 -8.10 -6.14 13.44
C ILE A 202 -8.69 -5.22 14.51
N ALA A 203 -9.96 -4.82 14.37
CA ALA A 203 -10.63 -3.91 15.30
C ALA A 203 -10.64 -4.44 16.74
N GLU A 204 -10.91 -5.73 16.94
CA GLU A 204 -10.86 -6.38 18.25
C GLU A 204 -9.46 -6.33 18.88
N ARG A 205 -8.40 -6.50 18.08
CA ARG A 205 -7.01 -6.45 18.55
C ARG A 205 -6.51 -5.04 18.83
N THR A 206 -7.06 -4.04 18.14
CA THR A 206 -6.66 -2.64 18.31
C THR A 206 -7.54 -1.88 19.31
N GLY A 207 -8.78 -2.30 19.52
CA GLY A 207 -9.78 -1.63 20.35
C GLY A 207 -9.72 -1.98 21.84
N GLY A 208 -8.89 -2.95 22.23
CA GLY A 208 -8.75 -3.40 23.62
C GLY A 208 -7.54 -2.85 24.38
N ASP A 209 -6.60 -2.18 23.71
CA ASP A 209 -5.36 -1.70 24.34
C ASP A 209 -5.17 -0.21 24.03
N ASP A 210 -5.15 0.58 25.08
CA ASP A 210 -4.68 1.96 25.08
C ASP A 210 -3.29 2.01 24.41
N THR A 211 -3.27 2.44 23.15
CA THR A 211 -2.07 2.48 22.28
C THR A 211 -0.92 3.34 22.82
N SER A 212 -1.08 3.93 24.01
CA SER A 212 -0.04 4.62 24.76
C SER A 212 1.12 3.70 25.22
N ALA A 213 0.92 2.37 25.35
CA ALA A 213 1.92 1.51 26.00
C ALA A 213 2.88 0.70 25.08
N MET A 214 2.68 0.63 23.76
CA MET A 214 3.42 -0.33 22.90
C MET A 214 4.42 0.27 21.89
N VAL A 215 4.93 1.48 22.13
CA VAL A 215 6.23 1.89 21.56
C VAL A 215 7.26 1.96 22.70
N THR A 216 7.51 0.82 23.34
CA THR A 216 8.79 0.68 24.05
C THR A 216 9.88 0.61 22.98
N PRO A 217 10.96 1.40 23.10
CA PRO A 217 12.07 1.34 22.16
C PRO A 217 12.60 -0.10 22.07
N LEU A 218 12.53 -0.67 20.87
CA LEU A 218 13.17 -1.94 20.51
C LEU A 218 14.70 -1.78 20.52
N HIS A 219 15.29 -1.56 21.69
CA HIS A 219 16.73 -1.69 21.94
C HIS A 219 17.04 -2.91 22.83
N GLY A 220 16.07 -3.80 23.05
CA GLY A 220 16.22 -5.01 23.85
C GLY A 220 15.82 -6.25 23.07
N LYS A 221 16.61 -7.31 23.18
CA LYS A 221 16.35 -8.66 22.65
C LYS A 221 14.92 -9.09 23.00
N HIS A 222 14.10 -9.42 22.00
CA HIS A 222 12.78 -10.00 22.25
C HIS A 222 12.89 -11.51 22.45
N CYS A 223 12.62 -11.96 23.67
CA CYS A 223 12.46 -13.37 24.00
C CYS A 223 10.97 -13.67 24.18
N LEU A 224 10.41 -14.52 23.31
CA LEU A 224 9.05 -15.07 23.51
C LEU A 224 9.13 -16.22 24.53
N ARG A 225 8.24 -16.20 25.53
CA ARG A 225 8.01 -17.34 26.44
C ARG A 225 6.84 -18.16 25.89
N ASP A 226 6.96 -19.49 25.94
CA ASP A 226 5.81 -20.35 25.71
C ASP A 226 4.88 -20.39 26.93
N ALA A 227 3.65 -20.85 26.74
CA ALA A 227 2.62 -20.95 27.76
C ALA A 227 2.93 -21.97 28.87
N SER A 228 4.00 -22.77 28.73
CA SER A 228 4.41 -23.78 29.72
C SER A 228 5.36 -23.24 30.78
N GLY A 229 5.80 -21.98 30.65
CA GLY A 229 6.81 -21.41 31.53
C GLY A 229 8.21 -22.01 31.35
N SER A 230 8.41 -22.86 30.34
CA SER A 230 9.71 -23.46 30.03
C SER A 230 10.57 -22.46 29.27
N GLN A 231 11.75 -22.14 29.80
CA GLN A 231 12.74 -21.29 29.15
C GLN A 231 13.41 -22.01 27.97
N ARG A 232 12.68 -22.20 26.85
CA ARG A 232 13.34 -22.49 25.57
C ARG A 232 13.45 -21.18 24.79
N MET A 233 14.63 -20.60 24.90
CA MET A 233 14.95 -19.26 24.40
C MET A 233 15.23 -19.32 22.89
N TRP A 234 14.27 -18.90 22.08
CA TRP A 234 14.50 -18.59 20.67
C TRP A 234 14.73 -17.09 20.51
N CYS A 235 16.00 -16.69 20.44
CA CYS A 235 16.40 -15.32 20.15
C CYS A 235 16.69 -15.21 18.64
N TYR A 236 15.84 -14.50 17.90
CA TYR A 236 16.18 -14.08 16.54
C TYR A 236 17.06 -12.82 16.63
N ARG A 237 18.26 -12.89 16.04
CA ARG A 237 19.05 -11.69 15.70
C ARG A 237 18.61 -11.27 14.30
N TYR A 238 17.97 -10.10 14.21
CA TYR A 238 17.92 -9.33 12.96
C TYR A 238 19.24 -8.56 12.80
#